data_AF-A0A392VCE2-F1
#
_entry.id   AF-A0A392VCE2-F1
#
_cell.length_a   1.000
_cell.length_b   1.000
_cell.length_c   1.000
_cell.angle_alpha   90.00
_cell.angle_beta   90.00
_cell.angle_gamma   90.00
#
_symmetry.space_group_name_H-M   'P 1'
#
loop_
_entity.id
_entity.type
_entity.pdbx_description
1 polymer ?
#
loop_
_entity_poly.entity_id
_entity_poly.type
_entity_poly.pdbx_seq_one_letter_code
_entity_poly.pdbx_strand_id
1 'polypeptide(L)' 'FKCYYCQEPGHFKKDCPRRKDGGSSSAQVIVDEEEGYESVEALIVTSWEP' A
#
# COMPACT_ATOMS: atom_id res chain seq x y z
N PHE A 1 15.02 -24.83 -3.02
CA PHE A 1 15.42 -24.43 -1.65
C PHE A 1 14.16 -24.02 -0.90
N LYS A 2 13.86 -24.66 0.24
CA LYS A 2 12.59 -24.52 0.99
C LYS A 2 12.87 -23.96 2.38
N CYS A 3 12.04 -23.02 2.82
CA CYS A 3 12.16 -22.45 4.15
C CYS A 3 11.52 -23.37 5.20
N TYR A 4 12.26 -23.74 6.24
CA TYR A 4 11.73 -24.56 7.35
C TYR A 4 10.96 -23.75 8.41
N TYR A 5 10.86 -22.43 8.24
CA TYR A 5 10.14 -21.56 9.17
C TYR A 5 8.70 -21.29 8.69
N CYS A 6 8.54 -20.75 7.48
CA CYS A 6 7.22 -20.50 6.89
C CYS A 6 6.73 -21.60 5.95
N GLN A 7 7.58 -22.59 5.63
CA GLN A 7 7.27 -23.72 4.73
C GLN A 7 7.11 -23.34 3.25
N GLU A 8 7.47 -22.11 2.89
CA GLU A 8 7.44 -21.63 1.50
C GLU A 8 8.74 -21.97 0.75
N PRO A 9 8.67 -22.30 -0.55
CA PRO A 9 9.84 -22.44 -1.41
C PRO A 9 10.42 -21.06 -1.78
N GLY A 10 11.71 -21.01 -2.13
CA GLY A 10 12.33 -19.80 -2.67
C GLY A 10 13.18 -18.99 -1.68
N HIS A 11 13.37 -19.44 -0.44
CA HIS A 11 14.39 -18.92 0.50
C HIS A 11 14.73 -19.97 1.58
N PHE A 12 15.78 -19.73 2.37
CA PHE A 12 16.12 -20.55 3.55
C PHE A 12 15.65 -19.86 4.84
N LYS A 13 15.58 -20.59 5.97
CA LYS A 13 15.19 -20.05 7.29
C LYS A 13 15.96 -18.79 7.74
N LYS A 14 17.17 -18.56 7.22
CA LYS A 14 17.99 -17.37 7.51
C LYS A 14 17.54 -16.12 6.74
N ASP A 15 16.96 -16.32 5.56
CA ASP A 15 16.53 -15.26 4.62
C ASP A 15 15.00 -15.11 4.60
N CYS A 16 14.31 -15.70 5.57
CA CYS A 16 12.85 -15.68 5.62
C CYS A 16 12.34 -14.26 5.87
N PRO A 17 11.54 -13.68 4.96
CA PRO A 17 11.05 -12.31 5.10
C PRO A 17 10.24 -12.13 6.39
N ARG A 18 9.44 -13.14 6.76
CA ARG A 18 8.66 -13.16 8.01
C ARG A 18 9.50 -13.02 9.29
N ARG A 19 10.81 -13.31 9.26
CA ARG A 19 11.71 -13.05 10.41
C ARG A 19 12.12 -11.58 10.50
N LYS A 20 12.11 -10.86 9.39
CA LYS A 20 12.52 -9.46 9.28
C LYS A 20 11.32 -8.50 9.46
N ASP A 21 10.10 -8.98 9.22
CA ASP A 21 8.84 -8.25 9.46
C ASP A 21 8.49 -8.02 10.95
N GLY A 22 9.27 -8.53 11.90
CA GLY A 22 9.05 -8.30 13.34
C GLY A 22 9.45 -6.91 13.85
N GLY A 23 9.94 -6.01 12.99
CA GLY A 23 10.54 -4.73 13.41
C GLY A 23 10.40 -3.59 12.41
N SER A 24 9.42 -3.63 11.52
CA SER A 24 9.06 -2.46 10.73
C SER A 24 7.57 -2.44 10.58
N SER A 25 6.91 -1.72 11.49
CA SER A 25 5.59 -1.14 11.29
C SER A 25 5.67 -0.21 10.07
N SER A 26 5.77 -0.78 8.88
CA SER A 26 5.51 -0.06 7.64
C SER A 26 4.02 0.17 7.64
N ALA A 27 3.66 1.32 8.19
CA ALA A 27 2.36 1.97 8.15
C ALA A 27 1.27 1.10 7.53
N GLN A 28 0.38 0.59 8.39
CA GLN A 28 -1.02 0.56 8.00
C GLN A 28 -1.38 2.00 7.64
N VAL A 29 -1.15 2.38 6.38
CA VAL A 29 -1.77 3.55 5.78
C VAL A 29 -3.25 3.21 5.78
N ILE A 30 -3.92 3.50 6.88
CA ILE A 30 -5.36 3.70 6.83
C ILE A 30 -5.51 4.98 6.03
N VAL A 31 -5.60 4.83 4.71
CA VAL A 31 -6.14 5.89 3.87
C VAL A 31 -7.64 5.74 4.00
N ASP A 32 -8.18 6.32 5.07
CA ASP A 32 -9.59 6.66 5.17
C ASP A 32 -9.73 7.70 6.28
N GLU A 33 -9.57 8.98 5.94
CA GLU A 33 -10.25 10.06 6.67
C GLU A 33 -10.59 11.18 5.68
N GLU A 34 -11.83 11.07 5.22
CA GLU A 34 -12.61 11.92 4.35
C GLU A 34 -13.03 13.28 4.94
N GLU A 35 -12.11 14.16 5.35
CA GLU A 35 -12.49 15.56 5.65
C GLU A 35 -11.49 16.60 5.14
N GLY A 36 -11.92 17.26 4.05
CA GLY A 36 -11.98 18.71 4.03
C GLY A 36 -10.71 19.46 3.61
N TYR A 37 -10.58 19.79 2.32
CA TYR A 37 -10.84 21.16 1.83
C TYR A 37 -10.56 21.28 0.31
N GLU A 38 -11.55 21.85 -0.38
CA GLU A 38 -11.46 22.58 -1.65
C GLU A 38 -10.73 21.96 -2.85
N SER A 39 -11.48 21.21 -3.66
CA SER A 39 -11.42 21.36 -5.13
C SER A 39 -12.75 21.04 -5.76
N VAL A 40 -13.76 21.84 -5.39
CA VAL A 40 -14.96 22.05 -6.20
C VAL A 40 -14.64 22.97 -7.39
N GLU A 41 -13.59 22.69 -8.16
CA GLU A 41 -13.24 23.44 -9.38
C GLU A 41 -12.81 22.51 -10.52
N ALA A 42 -13.68 21.55 -10.83
CA ALA A 42 -13.84 21.11 -12.22
C ALA A 42 -15.33 21.00 -12.53
N LEU A 43 -16.09 22.03 -12.13
CA LEU A 43 -17.36 22.33 -12.77
C LEU A 43 -17.06 22.60 -14.24
N ILE A 44 -17.37 21.61 -15.08
CA ILE A 44 -18.13 21.79 -16.31
C ILE A 44 -18.12 23.23 -16.87
N VAL A 45 -17.08 23.57 -17.62
CA VAL A 45 -17.30 24.51 -18.73
C VAL A 45 -17.44 23.66 -19.98
N THR A 46 -18.70 23.39 -20.32
CA THR A 46 -19.12 23.03 -21.68
C THR A 46 -18.74 24.20 -22.57
N SER A 47 -17.47 24.23 -22.94
CA SER A 47 -16.85 25.35 -23.60
C SER A 47 -17.11 25.24 -25.11
N TRP A 48 -18.19 25.89 -25.51
CA TRP A 48 -18.39 26.62 -26.77
C TRP A 48 -18.45 25.79 -28.05
N GLU A 49 -19.68 25.41 -28.38
CA GLU A 49 -20.23 25.38 -29.74
C GLU A 49 -19.81 26.61 -30.58
N PRO A 50 -19.28 26.37 -31.78
CA PRO A 50 -19.73 27.08 -32.98
C PRO A 50 -20.49 26.18 -33.96
#